data_AF-A0A7K3YAT1-F1
#
_entry.id   AF-A0A7K3YAT1-F1
#
_cell.length_a   1.000
_cell.length_b   1.000
_cell.length_c   1.000
_cell.angle_alpha   90.00
_cell.angle_beta   90.00
_cell.angle_gamma   90.00
#
_symmetry.space_group_name_H-M   'P 1'
#
loop_
_entity.id
_entity.type
_entity.pdbx_description
1 polymer ?
#
loop_
_entity_poly.entity_id
_entity_poly.type
_entity_poly.pdbx_seq_one_letter_code
_entity_poly.pdbx_strand_id
1 'polypeptide(L)'
;AARWVPGEAIDIEHHGTKEFDEPLIVIDPVDPERNVAAALSISRMFEFVELARGYLEEPSEIFFHRPSPPLLSREVFARLLAARGTYIFAITFATPDYTPDTVVPQLRKSAGSILELLERSGFPANRIDVCMQKDHCMLLFELMAEEVPAVRRHIGPPVWSPENAAKFVDKYVHDGVFAGPYIEDGRYVVELPRPFTRAIDLLRSRSLLNVSLGRHVRRSMENGWTVNASAGCWDEEFAGFLSGFLGRSSPLVRIRRVTGR
;
A
#
# COMPACT_ATOMS: atom_id res chain seq x y z
N ALA A 1 23.37 -4.12 -17.30
CA ALA A 1 22.12 -4.57 -16.65
C ALA A 1 22.35 -5.57 -15.51
N ALA A 2 22.76 -6.82 -15.76
CA ALA A 2 22.82 -7.87 -14.72
C ALA A 2 23.69 -7.56 -13.47
N ARG A 3 24.57 -6.56 -13.55
CA ARG A 3 25.44 -6.09 -12.47
C ARG A 3 25.07 -4.72 -11.88
N TRP A 4 23.97 -4.11 -12.33
CA TRP A 4 23.58 -2.79 -11.83
C TRP A 4 23.32 -2.83 -10.32
N VAL A 5 23.75 -1.77 -9.65
CA VAL A 5 23.60 -1.52 -8.21
C VAL A 5 22.90 -0.17 -8.00
N PRO A 6 22.34 0.13 -6.80
CA PRO A 6 21.69 1.42 -6.57
C PRO A 6 22.67 2.57 -6.85
N GLY A 7 22.22 3.57 -7.59
CA GLY A 7 23.03 4.71 -8.01
C GLY A 7 23.93 4.42 -9.23
N GLU A 8 23.72 3.31 -9.94
CA GLU A 8 24.40 3.05 -11.22
C GLU A 8 24.20 4.24 -12.17
N ALA A 9 25.30 4.78 -12.72
CA ALA A 9 25.27 5.92 -13.63
C ALA A 9 25.63 5.51 -15.06
N ILE A 10 24.84 5.98 -16.02
CA ILE A 10 25.05 5.84 -17.45
C ILE A 10 25.06 7.26 -18.03
N ASP A 11 26.25 7.75 -18.34
CA ASP A 11 26.47 9.04 -18.99
C ASP A 11 27.27 8.80 -20.28
N ILE A 12 26.57 8.85 -21.41
CA ILE A 12 27.13 8.53 -22.73
C ILE A 12 28.01 9.69 -23.24
N GLU A 13 27.63 10.93 -22.94
CA GLU A 13 28.32 12.15 -23.39
C GLU A 13 29.36 12.65 -22.39
N HIS A 14 29.42 12.06 -21.19
CA HIS A 14 30.29 12.47 -20.09
C HIS A 14 30.09 13.93 -19.67
N HIS A 15 28.85 14.42 -19.73
CA HIS A 15 28.51 15.83 -19.48
C HIS A 15 27.62 16.06 -18.26
N GLY A 16 27.31 15.02 -17.48
CA GLY A 16 26.45 15.14 -16.31
C GLY A 16 26.98 16.16 -15.32
N THR A 17 26.16 17.17 -15.01
CA THR A 17 26.54 18.27 -14.09
C THR A 17 25.87 18.17 -12.73
N LYS A 18 24.85 17.30 -12.60
CA LYS A 18 23.96 17.22 -11.45
C LYS A 18 24.05 15.87 -10.76
N GLU A 19 24.01 15.88 -9.43
CA GLU A 19 23.87 14.67 -8.62
C GLU A 19 22.41 14.27 -8.46
N PHE A 20 22.18 12.96 -8.43
CA PHE A 20 20.87 12.32 -8.43
C PHE A 20 20.84 11.22 -7.38
N ASP A 21 19.71 11.07 -6.68
CA ASP A 21 19.50 10.04 -5.64
C ASP A 21 18.65 8.86 -6.15
N GLU A 22 18.23 8.90 -7.42
CA GLU A 22 17.44 7.83 -8.04
C GLU A 22 18.24 6.54 -8.23
N PRO A 23 17.58 5.37 -8.24
CA PRO A 23 18.26 4.07 -8.23
C PRO A 23 19.10 3.80 -9.49
N LEU A 24 18.73 4.39 -10.63
CA LEU A 24 19.49 4.37 -11.87
C LEU A 24 19.56 5.81 -12.38
N ILE A 25 20.76 6.25 -12.74
CA ILE A 25 21.03 7.59 -13.25
C ILE A 25 21.38 7.44 -14.73
N VAL A 26 20.54 7.95 -15.62
CA VAL A 26 20.81 7.95 -17.06
C VAL A 26 20.76 9.40 -17.53
N ILE A 27 21.92 9.98 -17.81
CA ILE A 27 22.03 11.38 -18.22
C ILE A 27 21.51 11.53 -19.65
N ASP A 28 20.58 12.47 -19.85
CA ASP A 28 20.04 12.77 -21.18
C ASP A 28 21.17 13.31 -22.09
N PRO A 29 21.39 12.74 -23.29
CA PRO A 29 22.45 13.21 -24.19
C PRO A 29 22.21 14.62 -24.73
N VAL A 30 21.03 15.22 -24.52
CA VAL A 30 20.71 16.59 -24.93
C VAL A 30 20.63 17.55 -23.73
N ASP A 31 20.44 17.04 -22.51
CA ASP A 31 20.26 17.85 -21.30
C ASP A 31 21.06 17.27 -20.11
N PRO A 32 22.21 17.88 -19.75
CA PRO A 32 23.11 17.36 -18.70
C PRO A 32 22.50 17.39 -17.28
N GLU A 33 21.39 18.11 -17.07
CA GLU A 33 20.73 18.22 -15.78
C GLU A 33 19.52 17.28 -15.63
N ARG A 34 19.29 16.40 -16.61
CA ARG A 34 18.13 15.51 -16.65
C ARG A 34 18.50 14.03 -16.53
N ASN A 35 17.90 13.37 -15.53
CA ASN A 35 17.87 11.92 -15.44
C ASN A 35 16.68 11.34 -16.20
N VAL A 36 16.94 10.62 -17.29
CA VAL A 36 15.92 9.94 -18.11
C VAL A 36 15.20 8.83 -17.33
N ALA A 37 15.88 8.24 -16.34
CA ALA A 37 15.35 7.15 -15.53
C ALA A 37 14.66 7.61 -14.23
N ALA A 38 14.36 8.90 -14.07
CA ALA A 38 13.81 9.45 -12.82
C ALA A 38 12.51 8.79 -12.32
N ALA A 39 11.69 8.24 -13.22
CA ALA A 39 10.46 7.53 -12.85
C ALA A 39 10.67 6.05 -12.46
N LEU A 40 11.88 5.51 -12.61
CA LEU A 40 12.19 4.11 -12.32
C LEU A 40 12.35 3.89 -10.82
N SER A 41 11.51 3.04 -10.24
CA SER A 41 11.68 2.63 -8.84
C SER A 41 12.76 1.55 -8.69
N ILE A 42 13.37 1.50 -7.50
CA ILE A 42 14.40 0.51 -7.17
C ILE A 42 13.90 -0.93 -7.33
N SER A 43 12.64 -1.19 -6.98
CA SER A 43 12.02 -2.51 -7.16
C SER A 43 11.92 -2.89 -8.63
N ARG A 44 11.55 -1.95 -9.52
CA ARG A 44 11.48 -2.22 -10.97
C ARG A 44 12.87 -2.44 -11.56
N MET A 45 13.85 -1.65 -11.13
CA MET A 45 15.24 -1.83 -11.52
C MET A 45 15.74 -3.24 -11.16
N PHE A 46 15.54 -3.69 -9.93
CA PHE A 46 16.02 -5.02 -9.53
C PHE A 46 15.23 -6.18 -10.11
N GLU A 47 13.93 -6.01 -10.37
CA GLU A 47 13.16 -6.95 -11.16
C GLU A 47 13.76 -7.13 -12.58
N PHE A 48 14.23 -6.04 -13.20
CA PHE A 48 14.92 -6.11 -14.49
C PHE A 48 16.31 -6.75 -14.36
N VAL A 49 17.09 -6.41 -13.32
CA VAL A 49 18.39 -7.04 -13.04
C VAL A 49 18.25 -8.55 -12.86
N GLU A 50 17.24 -9.00 -12.11
CA GLU A 50 16.94 -10.42 -11.91
C GLU A 50 16.62 -11.12 -13.24
N LEU A 51 15.76 -10.53 -14.07
CA LEU A 51 15.46 -11.06 -15.40
C LEU A 51 16.69 -11.12 -16.30
N ALA A 52 17.54 -10.09 -16.29
CA ALA A 52 18.78 -10.08 -17.07
C ALA A 52 19.73 -11.19 -16.65
N ARG A 53 19.85 -11.46 -15.33
CA ARG A 53 20.64 -12.60 -14.82
C ARG A 53 20.06 -13.93 -15.28
N GLY A 54 18.75 -14.13 -15.12
CA GLY A 54 18.09 -15.36 -15.55
C GLY A 54 18.20 -15.61 -17.06
N TYR A 55 18.08 -14.57 -17.88
CA TYR A 55 18.23 -14.70 -19.33
C TYR A 55 19.67 -15.05 -19.75
N LEU A 56 20.68 -14.49 -19.07
CA LEU A 56 22.09 -14.84 -19.34
C LEU A 56 22.42 -16.26 -18.91
N GLU A 57 21.79 -16.76 -17.84
CA GLU A 57 21.93 -18.14 -17.38
C GLU A 57 21.29 -19.12 -18.36
N GLU A 58 20.06 -18.83 -18.80
CA GLU A 58 19.31 -19.71 -19.70
C GLU A 58 18.41 -18.93 -20.67
N PRO A 59 18.94 -18.52 -21.85
CA PRO A 59 18.18 -17.77 -22.84
C PRO A 59 16.94 -18.53 -23.34
N SER A 60 15.79 -17.87 -23.38
CA SER A 60 14.54 -18.46 -23.83
C SER A 60 13.52 -17.42 -24.28
N GLU A 61 12.60 -17.81 -25.17
CA GLU A 61 11.48 -16.97 -25.62
C GLU A 61 10.54 -16.56 -24.48
N ILE A 62 10.49 -17.31 -23.36
CA ILE A 62 9.61 -17.02 -22.23
C ILE A 62 9.89 -15.66 -21.56
N PHE A 63 11.11 -15.13 -21.70
CA PHE A 63 11.46 -13.80 -21.21
C PHE A 63 10.77 -12.68 -22.01
N PHE A 64 10.40 -12.97 -23.26
CA PHE A 64 9.70 -12.06 -24.16
C PHE A 64 8.18 -12.35 -24.21
N HIS A 65 7.79 -13.62 -24.07
CA HIS A 65 6.41 -14.08 -24.09
C HIS A 65 6.04 -14.72 -22.76
N ARG A 66 5.61 -13.89 -21.80
CA ARG A 66 5.21 -14.36 -20.47
C ARG A 66 3.74 -14.78 -20.49
N PRO A 67 3.42 -16.05 -20.18
CA PRO A 67 2.03 -16.42 -20.00
C PRO A 67 1.45 -15.68 -18.80
N SER A 68 0.18 -15.28 -18.92
CA SER A 68 -0.55 -14.74 -17.79
C SER A 68 -0.60 -15.80 -16.68
N PRO A 69 -0.37 -15.42 -15.41
CA PRO A 69 -0.55 -16.37 -14.31
C PRO A 69 -2.00 -16.89 -14.32
N PRO A 70 -2.23 -18.15 -13.91
CA PRO A 70 -3.57 -18.70 -13.84
C PRO A 70 -4.43 -17.85 -12.90
N LEU A 71 -5.65 -17.56 -13.33
CA LEU A 71 -6.61 -16.84 -12.53
C LEU A 71 -7.10 -17.74 -11.40
N LEU A 72 -7.09 -17.22 -10.17
CA LEU A 72 -7.66 -17.90 -9.03
C LEU A 72 -9.18 -17.90 -9.16
N SER A 73 -9.79 -19.08 -9.11
CA SER A 73 -11.23 -19.18 -8.88
C SER A 73 -11.58 -18.63 -7.49
N ARG A 74 -12.86 -18.31 -7.28
CA ARG A 74 -13.36 -17.85 -5.98
C ARG A 74 -13.04 -18.85 -4.86
N GLU A 75 -13.18 -20.15 -5.13
CA GLU A 75 -12.92 -21.23 -4.17
C GLU A 75 -11.44 -21.30 -3.81
N VAL A 76 -10.55 -21.21 -4.82
CA VAL A 76 -9.10 -21.23 -4.58
C VAL A 76 -8.67 -19.97 -3.83
N PHE A 77 -9.20 -18.80 -4.19
CA PHE A 77 -8.95 -17.55 -3.47
C PHE A 77 -9.33 -17.67 -2.00
N ALA A 78 -10.56 -18.10 -1.71
CA ALA A 78 -11.04 -18.30 -0.34
C ALA A 78 -10.17 -19.29 0.46
N ARG A 79 -9.78 -20.41 -0.16
CA ARG A 79 -8.89 -21.40 0.47
C ARG A 79 -7.51 -20.83 0.80
N LEU A 80 -6.93 -20.03 -0.11
CA LEU A 80 -5.63 -19.39 0.12
C LEU A 80 -5.70 -18.38 1.26
N LEU A 81 -6.78 -17.61 1.38
CA LEU A 81 -6.98 -16.70 2.52
C LEU A 81 -7.07 -17.44 3.84
N ALA A 82 -7.89 -18.50 3.89
CA ALA A 82 -8.05 -19.32 5.09
C ALA A 82 -6.71 -19.93 5.55
N ALA A 83 -5.87 -20.38 4.61
CA ALA A 83 -4.56 -20.93 4.91
C ALA A 83 -3.54 -19.88 5.42
N ARG A 84 -3.71 -18.60 5.05
CA ARG A 84 -2.79 -17.52 5.46
C ARG A 84 -3.06 -17.02 6.88
N GLY A 85 -4.31 -17.07 7.33
CA GLY A 85 -4.72 -16.51 8.63
C GLY A 85 -4.63 -14.98 8.71
N THR A 86 -4.53 -14.31 7.56
CA THR A 86 -4.60 -12.84 7.41
C THR A 86 -5.98 -12.41 6.90
N TYR A 87 -6.29 -11.12 7.04
CA TYR A 87 -7.61 -10.57 6.71
C TYR A 87 -7.51 -9.64 5.50
N ILE A 88 -8.24 -9.93 4.43
CA ILE A 88 -8.26 -9.06 3.25
C ILE A 88 -9.48 -8.16 3.25
N PHE A 89 -9.29 -6.89 2.94
CA PHE A 89 -10.34 -5.91 2.73
C PHE A 89 -10.18 -5.23 1.38
N ALA A 90 -11.27 -5.16 0.62
CA ALA A 90 -11.32 -4.47 -0.66
C ALA A 90 -12.27 -3.29 -0.58
N ILE A 91 -11.78 -2.11 -0.93
CA ILE A 91 -12.58 -0.90 -1.15
C ILE A 91 -12.76 -0.73 -2.64
N THR A 92 -14.01 -0.74 -3.11
CA THR A 92 -14.35 -0.61 -4.53
C THR A 92 -15.26 0.58 -4.78
N PHE A 93 -14.99 1.33 -5.84
CA PHE A 93 -15.75 2.53 -6.24
C PHE A 93 -15.62 2.73 -7.76
N ALA A 94 -16.50 3.55 -8.33
CA ALA A 94 -16.53 3.79 -9.77
C ALA A 94 -15.20 4.39 -10.28
N THR A 95 -14.71 3.90 -11.43
CA THR A 95 -13.49 4.43 -12.04
C THR A 95 -13.69 5.90 -12.43
N PRO A 96 -12.83 6.83 -11.97
CA PRO A 96 -12.88 8.21 -12.45
C PRO A 96 -12.61 8.29 -13.96
N ASP A 97 -13.37 9.12 -14.68
CA ASP A 97 -13.25 9.30 -16.15
C ASP A 97 -11.99 10.10 -16.54
N TYR A 98 -10.83 9.49 -16.29
CA TYR A 98 -9.50 10.04 -16.56
C TYR A 98 -8.53 8.91 -16.96
N THR A 99 -7.41 9.29 -17.55
CA THR A 99 -6.38 8.33 -17.98
C THR A 99 -5.74 7.59 -16.80
N PRO A 100 -5.21 6.37 -17.01
CA PRO A 100 -4.47 5.63 -15.99
C PRO A 100 -3.32 6.43 -15.36
N ASP A 101 -2.58 7.21 -16.15
CA ASP A 101 -1.49 8.07 -15.67
C ASP A 101 -1.97 9.16 -14.70
N THR A 102 -3.25 9.53 -14.77
CA THR A 102 -3.87 10.48 -13.84
C THR A 102 -4.45 9.77 -12.60
N VAL A 103 -5.09 8.62 -12.81
CA VAL A 103 -5.87 7.91 -11.76
C VAL A 103 -4.99 7.04 -10.88
N VAL A 104 -4.08 6.24 -11.44
CA VAL A 104 -3.28 5.26 -10.69
C VAL A 104 -2.39 5.91 -9.63
N PRO A 105 -1.70 7.04 -9.87
CA PRO A 105 -0.97 7.75 -8.81
C PRO A 105 -1.88 8.20 -7.67
N GLN A 106 -3.12 8.62 -7.99
CA GLN A 106 -4.10 9.00 -6.98
C GLN A 106 -4.63 7.80 -6.20
N LEU A 107 -4.82 6.63 -6.83
CA LEU A 107 -5.14 5.39 -6.13
C LEU A 107 -4.04 5.03 -5.12
N ARG A 108 -2.77 5.06 -5.54
CA ARG A 108 -1.62 4.76 -4.67
C ARG A 108 -1.54 5.72 -3.48
N LYS A 109 -1.66 7.03 -3.72
CA LYS A 109 -1.69 8.05 -2.67
C LYS A 109 -2.85 7.82 -1.68
N SER A 110 -4.02 7.52 -2.22
CA SER A 110 -5.23 7.28 -1.42
C SER A 110 -5.09 6.03 -0.57
N ALA A 111 -4.62 4.92 -1.15
CA ALA A 111 -4.35 3.67 -0.42
C ALA A 111 -3.31 3.88 0.69
N GLY A 112 -2.24 4.66 0.44
CA GLY A 112 -1.27 5.01 1.48
C GLY A 112 -1.89 5.82 2.64
N SER A 113 -2.72 6.82 2.33
CA SER A 113 -3.40 7.61 3.36
C SER A 113 -4.39 6.79 4.20
N ILE A 114 -5.03 5.79 3.57
CA ILE A 114 -5.95 4.86 4.25
C ILE A 114 -5.16 3.84 5.07
N LEU A 115 -4.02 3.37 4.58
CA LEU A 115 -3.10 2.51 5.32
C LEU A 115 -2.65 3.18 6.61
N GLU A 116 -2.20 4.43 6.55
CA GLU A 116 -1.83 5.21 7.75
C GLU A 116 -3.00 5.35 8.75
N LEU A 117 -4.25 5.35 8.26
CA LEU A 117 -5.45 5.35 9.11
C LEU A 117 -5.68 3.99 9.76
N LEU A 118 -5.55 2.91 9.00
CA LEU A 118 -5.67 1.55 9.53
C LEU A 118 -4.61 1.28 10.61
N GLU A 119 -3.35 1.61 10.33
CA GLU A 119 -2.23 1.40 11.25
C GLU A 119 -2.38 2.18 12.55
N ARG A 120 -2.69 3.49 12.50
CA ARG A 120 -2.91 4.29 13.72
C ARG A 120 -4.16 3.86 14.50
N SER A 121 -5.10 3.19 13.84
CA SER A 121 -6.30 2.61 14.48
C SER A 121 -6.04 1.24 15.10
N GLY A 122 -4.85 0.66 14.89
CA GLY A 122 -4.43 -0.63 15.45
C GLY A 122 -4.58 -1.82 14.50
N PHE A 123 -4.85 -1.59 13.21
CA PHE A 123 -4.97 -2.62 12.19
C PHE A 123 -3.72 -2.63 11.28
N PRO A 124 -2.61 -3.25 11.72
CA PRO A 124 -1.38 -3.28 10.92
C PRO A 124 -1.59 -4.04 9.62
N ALA A 125 -1.06 -3.51 8.52
CA ALA A 125 -1.13 -4.17 7.21
C ALA A 125 0.11 -5.01 6.94
N ASN A 126 -0.10 -6.22 6.42
CA ASN A 126 0.93 -6.98 5.73
C ASN A 126 1.29 -6.33 4.40
N ARG A 127 0.27 -5.90 3.66
CA ARG A 127 0.42 -5.42 2.30
C ARG A 127 -0.76 -4.57 1.86
N ILE A 128 -0.48 -3.64 0.96
CA ILE A 128 -1.47 -2.93 0.15
C ILE A 128 -1.17 -3.07 -1.34
N ASP A 129 -2.20 -2.96 -2.17
CA ASP A 129 -2.06 -2.78 -3.62
C ASP A 129 -3.32 -2.12 -4.20
N VAL A 130 -3.23 -1.62 -5.44
CA VAL A 130 -4.34 -0.92 -6.09
C VAL A 130 -4.53 -1.41 -7.53
N CYS A 131 -5.78 -1.38 -7.98
CA CYS A 131 -6.14 -1.74 -9.35
C CYS A 131 -7.13 -0.72 -9.91
N MET A 132 -6.90 -0.30 -11.15
CA MET A 132 -7.87 0.45 -11.94
C MET A 132 -8.36 -0.50 -13.03
N GLN A 133 -9.67 -0.78 -13.03
CA GLN A 133 -10.35 -1.45 -14.12
C GLN A 133 -11.23 -0.45 -14.85
N LYS A 134 -11.91 -0.91 -15.90
CA LYS A 134 -12.73 -0.05 -16.75
C LYS A 134 -13.86 0.60 -15.96
N ASP A 135 -14.59 -0.19 -15.17
CA ASP A 135 -15.81 0.26 -14.51
C ASP A 135 -15.53 0.59 -13.04
N HIS A 136 -14.65 -0.16 -12.37
CA HIS A 136 -14.30 0.07 -10.97
C HIS A 136 -12.80 0.17 -10.68
N CYS A 137 -12.48 0.93 -9.63
CA CYS A 137 -11.18 0.90 -8.98
C CYS A 137 -11.27 0.08 -7.69
N MET A 138 -10.18 -0.60 -7.35
CA MET A 138 -10.03 -1.34 -6.10
C MET A 138 -8.79 -0.88 -5.33
N LEU A 139 -8.97 -0.62 -4.03
CA LEU A 139 -7.88 -0.52 -3.05
C LEU A 139 -7.95 -1.78 -2.18
N LEU A 140 -6.86 -2.55 -2.14
CA LEU A 140 -6.81 -3.83 -1.46
C LEU A 140 -5.82 -3.78 -0.31
N PHE A 141 -6.25 -4.24 0.86
CA PHE A 141 -5.48 -4.27 2.09
C PHE A 141 -5.47 -5.69 2.64
N GLU A 142 -4.29 -6.24 2.92
CA GLU A 142 -4.13 -7.44 3.73
C GLU A 142 -3.67 -7.02 5.12
N LEU A 143 -4.50 -7.25 6.12
CA LEU A 143 -4.31 -6.85 7.51
C LEU A 143 -3.96 -8.05 8.38
N MET A 144 -3.16 -7.80 9.41
CA MET A 144 -2.82 -8.81 10.42
C MET A 144 -3.84 -8.89 11.57
N ALA A 145 -4.78 -7.93 11.62
CA ALA A 145 -5.86 -7.92 12.58
C ALA A 145 -7.14 -7.40 11.91
N GLU A 146 -8.24 -8.14 12.05
CA GLU A 146 -9.58 -7.67 11.71
C GLU A 146 -10.25 -6.96 12.90
N GLU A 147 -9.98 -7.43 14.11
CA GLU A 147 -10.53 -6.87 15.35
C GLU A 147 -9.41 -6.47 16.31
N VAL A 148 -9.66 -5.40 17.06
CA VAL A 148 -8.77 -4.89 18.11
C VAL A 148 -9.57 -4.63 19.39
N PRO A 149 -8.94 -4.70 20.57
CA PRO A 149 -9.61 -4.36 21.82
C PRO A 149 -10.24 -2.96 21.79
N ALA A 150 -11.28 -2.74 22.60
CA ALA A 150 -11.91 -1.43 22.71
C ALA A 150 -10.95 -0.35 23.25
N VAL A 151 -9.97 -0.72 24.09
CA VAL A 151 -9.10 0.22 24.81
C VAL A 151 -7.89 0.69 24.01
N ARG A 152 -7.83 1.97 23.64
CA ARG A 152 -6.62 2.61 23.07
C ARG A 152 -5.95 3.50 24.09
N ARG A 153 -4.62 3.50 24.07
CA ARG A 153 -3.82 4.43 24.88
C ARG A 153 -3.65 5.74 24.11
N HIS A 154 -3.86 6.86 24.79
CA HIS A 154 -3.54 8.20 24.30
C HIS A 154 -2.45 8.78 25.18
N ILE A 155 -1.24 8.90 24.61
CA ILE A 155 -0.09 9.51 25.28
C ILE A 155 -0.22 11.02 25.15
N GLY A 156 -0.40 11.68 26.28
CA GLY A 156 -0.53 13.12 26.42
C GLY A 156 0.81 13.85 26.54
N PRO A 157 0.76 15.12 26.97
CA PRO A 157 1.94 15.93 27.13
C PRO A 157 2.78 15.48 28.34
N PRO A 158 4.06 15.87 28.39
CA PRO A 158 4.86 15.76 29.59
C PRO A 158 4.27 16.53 30.77
N VAL A 159 4.39 15.98 31.98
CA VAL A 159 3.81 16.57 33.20
C VAL A 159 4.44 17.92 33.54
N TRP A 160 5.72 18.12 33.20
CA TRP A 160 6.45 19.37 33.44
C TRP A 160 6.03 20.53 32.53
N SER A 161 5.06 20.33 31.62
CA SER A 161 4.50 21.38 30.76
C SER A 161 3.14 21.82 31.33
N PRO A 162 3.09 22.78 32.28
CA PRO A 162 1.91 22.97 33.14
C PRO A 162 0.64 23.34 32.37
N GLU A 163 0.75 24.20 31.34
CA GLU A 163 -0.40 24.62 30.53
C GLU A 163 -1.00 23.47 29.72
N ASN A 164 -0.16 22.63 29.11
CA ASN A 164 -0.63 21.48 28.32
C ASN A 164 -1.14 20.36 29.23
N ALA A 165 -0.47 20.15 30.37
CA ALA A 165 -0.88 19.21 31.40
C ALA A 165 -2.29 19.55 31.93
N ALA A 166 -2.54 20.80 32.32
CA ALA A 166 -3.84 21.26 32.80
C ALA A 166 -4.94 21.01 31.75
N LYS A 167 -4.72 21.46 30.50
CA LYS A 167 -5.67 21.23 29.39
C LYS A 167 -5.97 19.75 29.15
N PHE A 168 -4.97 18.89 29.27
CA PHE A 168 -5.14 17.45 29.09
C PHE A 168 -5.96 16.83 30.22
N VAL A 169 -5.67 17.21 31.46
CA VAL A 169 -6.42 16.75 32.63
C VAL A 169 -7.87 17.23 32.55
N ASP A 170 -8.09 18.53 32.31
CA ASP A 170 -9.44 19.11 32.21
C ASP A 170 -10.29 18.41 31.15
N LYS A 171 -9.66 18.04 30.02
CA LYS A 171 -10.33 17.32 28.95
C LYS A 171 -10.75 15.90 29.36
N TYR A 172 -9.90 15.19 30.09
CA TYR A 172 -10.07 13.74 30.29
C TYR A 172 -10.46 13.31 31.71
N VAL A 173 -10.50 14.23 32.68
CA VAL A 173 -10.84 13.93 34.08
C VAL A 173 -12.31 13.53 34.28
N HIS A 174 -13.21 13.93 33.37
CA HIS A 174 -14.64 13.64 33.43
C HIS A 174 -15.16 12.83 32.23
N ASP A 175 -14.30 12.54 31.25
CA ASP A 175 -14.68 11.86 30.01
C ASP A 175 -14.75 10.34 30.20
N GLY A 176 -15.53 9.68 29.33
CA GLY A 176 -15.72 8.22 29.27
C GLY A 176 -14.45 7.44 28.92
N VAL A 177 -13.44 7.55 29.76
CA VAL A 177 -12.18 6.82 29.74
C VAL A 177 -12.34 5.50 30.48
N PHE A 178 -11.59 4.48 30.09
CA PHE A 178 -11.44 3.26 30.89
C PHE A 178 -10.52 3.49 32.09
N ALA A 179 -9.46 4.29 31.91
CA ALA A 179 -8.52 4.64 32.96
C ALA A 179 -7.81 5.97 32.67
N GLY A 180 -7.38 6.64 33.74
CA GLY A 180 -6.62 7.89 33.71
C GLY A 180 -7.48 9.14 33.89
N PRO A 181 -6.87 10.34 33.77
CA PRO A 181 -5.44 10.57 33.49
C PRO A 181 -4.51 10.01 34.56
N TYR A 182 -3.51 9.21 34.17
CA TYR A 182 -2.43 8.73 35.04
C TYR A 182 -1.06 9.14 34.48
N ILE A 183 0.00 9.03 35.28
CA ILE A 183 1.35 9.38 34.86
C ILE A 183 2.14 8.11 34.58
N GLU A 184 2.73 8.02 33.40
CA GLU A 184 3.66 6.98 33.00
C GLU A 184 4.80 7.62 32.19
N ASP A 185 6.05 7.25 32.49
CA ASP A 185 7.25 7.78 31.81
C ASP A 185 7.28 9.32 31.69
N GLY A 186 6.85 10.01 32.76
CA GLY A 186 6.84 11.47 32.84
C GLY A 186 5.77 12.16 32.00
N ARG A 187 4.80 11.42 31.44
CA ARG A 187 3.70 11.94 30.61
C ARG A 187 2.35 11.54 31.18
N TYR A 188 1.34 12.36 30.89
CA TYR A 188 -0.03 11.94 31.12
C TYR A 188 -0.46 10.89 30.10
N VAL A 189 -1.22 9.91 30.55
CA VAL A 189 -1.79 8.85 29.71
C VAL A 189 -3.25 8.64 30.09
N VAL A 190 -4.09 8.39 29.09
CA VAL A 190 -5.48 7.94 29.28
C VAL A 190 -5.74 6.72 28.41
N GLU A 191 -6.64 5.88 28.88
CA GLU A 191 -7.17 4.72 28.16
C GLU A 191 -8.59 5.04 27.71
N LEU A 192 -8.81 5.06 26.41
CA LEU A 192 -10.06 5.52 25.80
C LEU A 192 -10.72 4.39 25.00
N PRO A 193 -12.06 4.39 24.86
CA PRO A 193 -12.71 3.59 23.85
C PRO A 193 -12.25 4.02 22.44
N ARG A 194 -11.98 3.03 21.58
CA ARG A 194 -11.77 3.23 20.15
C ARG A 194 -13.08 3.59 19.49
N PRO A 195 -13.06 4.49 18.48
CA PRO A 195 -14.22 4.72 17.62
C PRO A 195 -14.63 3.46 16.83
N PHE A 196 -13.66 2.60 16.49
CA PHE A 196 -13.86 1.36 15.75
C PHE A 196 -12.99 0.25 16.34
N THR A 197 -13.60 -0.90 16.61
CA THR A 197 -12.89 -2.12 17.03
C THR A 197 -12.69 -3.11 15.89
N ARG A 198 -13.43 -2.95 14.78
CA ARG A 198 -13.28 -3.80 13.59
C ARG A 198 -12.84 -2.98 12.38
N ALA A 199 -11.93 -3.53 11.58
CA ALA A 199 -11.40 -2.87 10.39
C ALA A 199 -12.52 -2.55 9.38
N ILE A 200 -13.49 -3.46 9.17
CA ILE A 200 -14.61 -3.24 8.25
C ILE A 200 -15.46 -2.03 8.62
N ASP A 201 -15.66 -1.77 9.91
CA ASP A 201 -16.48 -0.63 10.37
C ASP A 201 -15.75 0.69 10.11
N LEU A 202 -14.45 0.74 10.39
CA LEU A 202 -13.60 1.86 10.04
C LEU A 202 -13.62 2.11 8.52
N LEU A 203 -13.49 1.05 7.73
CA LEU A 203 -13.47 1.12 6.27
C LEU A 203 -14.81 1.52 5.64
N ARG A 204 -15.93 1.30 6.34
CA ARG A 204 -17.26 1.77 5.90
C ARG A 204 -17.59 3.17 6.40
N SER A 205 -16.83 3.69 7.36
CA SER A 205 -17.09 4.98 7.96
C SER A 205 -16.74 6.15 7.03
N ARG A 206 -17.43 7.27 7.22
CA ARG A 206 -17.10 8.54 6.53
C ARG A 206 -15.72 9.08 6.89
N SER A 207 -15.05 8.56 7.93
CA SER A 207 -13.68 8.96 8.29
C SER A 207 -12.66 8.71 7.17
N LEU A 208 -12.94 7.79 6.24
CA LEU A 208 -12.15 7.59 5.03
C LEU A 208 -12.10 8.82 4.12
N LEU A 209 -13.16 9.62 4.08
CA LEU A 209 -13.15 10.85 3.29
C LEU A 209 -12.34 11.95 3.98
N ASN A 210 -11.94 11.79 5.24
CA ASN A 210 -11.14 12.79 5.95
C ASN A 210 -9.63 12.62 5.74
N VAL A 211 -9.17 11.52 5.12
CA VAL A 211 -7.75 11.33 4.81
C VAL A 211 -7.36 11.98 3.47
N SER A 212 -6.07 12.06 3.18
CA SER A 212 -5.52 12.73 1.99
C SER A 212 -5.70 11.95 0.68
N LEU A 213 -6.94 11.60 0.35
CA LEU A 213 -7.32 10.98 -0.92
C LEU A 213 -6.98 11.90 -2.10
N GLY A 214 -6.59 11.30 -3.23
CA GLY A 214 -6.45 12.01 -4.51
C GLY A 214 -7.78 12.65 -4.93
N ARG A 215 -7.72 13.81 -5.59
CA ARG A 215 -8.91 14.61 -5.91
C ARG A 215 -10.01 13.84 -6.64
N HIS A 216 -9.66 13.07 -7.68
CA HIS A 216 -10.63 12.32 -8.47
C HIS A 216 -11.11 11.06 -7.75
N VAL A 217 -10.23 10.42 -6.99
CA VAL A 217 -10.59 9.28 -6.13
C VAL A 217 -11.59 9.71 -5.06
N ARG A 218 -11.32 10.82 -4.36
CA ARG A 218 -12.22 11.43 -3.39
C ARG A 218 -13.60 11.69 -4.00
N ARG A 219 -13.66 12.37 -5.15
CA ARG A 219 -14.93 12.70 -5.82
C ARG A 219 -15.73 11.45 -6.19
N SER A 220 -15.06 10.39 -6.63
CA SER A 220 -15.73 9.12 -6.90
C SER A 220 -16.27 8.48 -5.61
N MET A 221 -15.44 8.39 -4.57
CA MET A 221 -15.84 7.84 -3.28
C MET A 221 -16.94 8.67 -2.58
N GLU A 222 -17.03 9.98 -2.81
CA GLU A 222 -18.12 10.81 -2.30
C GLU A 222 -19.49 10.37 -2.84
N ASN A 223 -19.54 9.84 -4.07
CA ASN A 223 -20.74 9.24 -4.66
C ASN A 223 -21.05 7.84 -4.12
N GLY A 224 -20.10 7.20 -3.44
CA GLY A 224 -20.25 5.90 -2.80
C GLY A 224 -19.06 4.97 -3.02
N TRP A 225 -18.85 4.05 -2.09
CA TRP A 225 -17.93 2.93 -2.21
C TRP A 225 -18.51 1.71 -1.49
N THR A 226 -18.01 0.54 -1.87
CA THR A 226 -18.33 -0.73 -1.24
C THR A 226 -17.10 -1.28 -0.52
N VAL A 227 -17.32 -1.97 0.60
CA VAL A 227 -16.26 -2.63 1.36
C VAL A 227 -16.60 -4.09 1.53
N ASN A 228 -15.76 -4.93 0.96
CA ASN A 228 -15.81 -6.38 1.07
C ASN A 228 -14.66 -6.89 1.94
N ALA A 229 -14.88 -8.02 2.60
CA ALA A 229 -13.88 -8.68 3.43
C ALA A 229 -13.70 -10.15 3.01
N SER A 230 -12.47 -10.64 3.20
CA SER A 230 -12.08 -12.04 3.03
C SER A 230 -12.54 -12.60 1.66
N ALA A 231 -13.24 -13.74 1.63
CA ALA A 231 -13.72 -14.34 0.38
C ALA A 231 -14.66 -13.43 -0.43
N GLY A 232 -15.34 -12.48 0.23
CA GLY A 232 -16.20 -11.50 -0.43
C GLY A 232 -15.44 -10.50 -1.31
N CYS A 233 -14.11 -10.38 -1.15
CA CYS A 233 -13.28 -9.55 -2.01
C CYS A 233 -13.09 -10.11 -3.42
N TRP A 234 -13.45 -11.38 -3.66
CA TRP A 234 -13.32 -11.97 -4.99
C TRP A 234 -14.37 -11.43 -5.95
N ASP A 235 -13.89 -10.90 -7.06
CA ASP A 235 -14.67 -10.33 -8.15
C ASP A 235 -14.00 -10.67 -9.49
N GLU A 236 -14.81 -10.96 -10.52
CA GLU A 236 -14.33 -11.38 -11.83
C GLU A 236 -13.56 -10.25 -12.55
N GLU A 237 -14.00 -8.99 -12.41
CA GLU A 237 -13.32 -7.80 -12.95
C GLU A 237 -11.89 -7.68 -12.41
N PHE A 238 -11.66 -8.15 -11.18
CA PHE A 238 -10.38 -8.06 -10.47
C PHE A 238 -9.63 -9.39 -10.36
N ALA A 239 -10.09 -10.47 -11.01
CA ALA A 239 -9.52 -11.81 -10.83
C ALA A 239 -8.00 -11.86 -11.11
N GLY A 240 -7.53 -11.19 -12.16
CA GLY A 240 -6.10 -11.11 -12.50
C GLY A 240 -5.28 -10.36 -11.44
N PHE A 241 -5.83 -9.26 -10.93
CA PHE A 241 -5.20 -8.46 -9.87
C PHE A 241 -5.12 -9.24 -8.55
N LEU A 242 -6.22 -9.87 -8.13
CA LEU A 242 -6.28 -10.68 -6.90
C LEU A 242 -5.34 -11.89 -6.96
N SER A 243 -5.25 -12.53 -8.13
CA SER A 243 -4.31 -13.63 -8.37
C SER A 243 -2.86 -13.17 -8.26
N GLY A 244 -2.52 -12.03 -8.86
CA GLY A 244 -1.20 -11.42 -8.71
C GLY A 244 -0.89 -10.93 -7.30
N PHE A 245 -1.92 -10.52 -6.56
CA PHE A 245 -1.79 -10.11 -5.16
C PHE A 245 -1.39 -11.31 -4.28
N LEU A 246 -2.14 -12.41 -4.31
CA LEU A 246 -1.83 -13.58 -3.48
C LEU A 246 -0.62 -14.39 -3.99
N GLY A 247 -0.45 -14.46 -5.31
CA GLY A 247 0.62 -15.22 -5.97
C GLY A 247 1.94 -14.46 -6.15
N ARG A 248 2.15 -13.34 -5.42
CA ARG A 248 3.30 -12.46 -5.62
C ARG A 248 4.61 -13.23 -5.55
N SER A 249 5.44 -13.03 -6.57
CA SER A 249 6.78 -13.59 -6.68
C SER A 249 7.60 -12.68 -7.59
N SER A 250 8.92 -12.78 -7.49
CA SER A 250 9.82 -12.07 -8.40
C SER A 250 9.63 -12.57 -9.84
N PRO A 251 9.89 -11.74 -10.87
CA PRO A 251 9.69 -12.13 -12.25
C PRO A 251 10.40 -13.42 -12.66
N LEU A 252 11.64 -13.65 -12.21
CA LEU A 252 12.35 -14.88 -12.56
C LEU A 252 11.76 -16.11 -11.87
N VAL A 253 11.33 -15.98 -10.61
CA VAL A 253 10.63 -17.08 -9.91
C VAL A 253 9.33 -17.45 -10.62
N ARG A 254 8.60 -16.49 -11.20
CA ARG A 254 7.40 -16.78 -12.01
C ARG A 254 7.75 -17.61 -13.25
N ILE A 255 8.82 -17.24 -13.95
CA ILE A 255 9.30 -17.99 -15.11
C ILE A 255 9.63 -19.42 -14.71
N ARG A 256 10.44 -19.61 -13.66
CA ARG A 256 10.84 -20.93 -13.15
C ARG A 256 9.64 -21.82 -12.79
N ARG A 257 8.63 -21.26 -12.11
CA ARG A 257 7.37 -21.96 -11.78
C ARG A 257 6.61 -22.43 -13.02
N VAL A 258 6.58 -21.64 -14.08
CA VAL A 258 5.90 -22.00 -15.34
C VAL A 258 6.68 -23.06 -16.09
N THR A 259 8.01 -23.00 -16.09
CA THR A 259 8.87 -23.96 -16.79
C THR A 259 9.11 -25.26 -16.01
N GLY A 260 8.65 -25.34 -14.76
CA GLY A 260 8.88 -26.51 -13.88
C GLY A 260 10.34 -26.66 -13.45
N ARG A 261 11.07 -25.55 -13.32
CA ARG A 261 12.49 -25.50 -12.95
C ARG A 261 12.70 -24.90 -11.56
#